data_AF-A0A2P8CYT2-F1
#
_entry.id   AF-A0A2P8CYT2-F1
#
_cell.length_a   1.000
_cell.length_b   1.000
_cell.length_c   1.000
_cell.angle_alpha   90.00
_cell.angle_beta   90.00
_cell.angle_gamma   90.00
#
_symmetry.space_group_name_H-M   'P 1'
#
loop_
_entity.id
_entity.type
_entity.pdbx_description
1 polymer ?
#
loop_
_entity_poly.entity_id
_entity_poly.type
_entity_poly.pdbx_seq_one_letter_code
_entity_poly.pdbx_strand_id
1 'polypeptide(L)'
;MRYTKWEINNNEVILHPNGAFKLMGIMATLICGAFAAFFLIQMQQYGKDPGFTIPFVILLLLPGIILFLGGNTRIVFDDGDRTMKRYLFGFLKNKTVNYDDIAAIESYGSHSTGMNYRIFLRENRHGRGIRISSGYAHSAHAAAMVFRRELIPILEQRIKAGASRTEPAIDMHKSITGFTFYRNEGSRYVVKASRIFPAIMGLIFLSWGVYALATGAGRHSAKASDAFFLTYFPVLLGLVFLVTCFNKTIFDKAERKIILSYAGGIYKKEYFFGDFIRYLIVRKTTNLIYSGTDVRMELQPVDKNKSVAITIHSFSNTRKIERFIEETNSIMDKI
;
A
#
# COMPACT_ATOMS: atom_id res chain seq x y z
N MET A 1 21.19 -0.28 -17.24
CA MET A 1 20.04 -1.13 -16.79
C MET A 1 19.09 -1.30 -17.99
N ARG A 2 18.71 -2.52 -18.38
CA ARG A 2 17.83 -2.70 -19.57
C ARG A 2 16.44 -2.12 -19.30
N TYR A 3 16.04 -1.14 -20.11
CA TYR A 3 14.75 -0.44 -20.06
C TYR A 3 13.59 -1.33 -20.52
N THR A 4 12.36 -0.84 -20.32
CA THR A 4 11.17 -1.48 -20.89
C THR A 4 11.32 -1.64 -22.39
N LYS A 5 11.16 -2.88 -22.87
CA LYS A 5 10.99 -3.15 -24.29
C LYS A 5 9.50 -3.31 -24.58
N TRP A 6 9.08 -2.90 -25.77
CA TRP A 6 7.72 -3.10 -26.22
C TRP A 6 7.68 -3.50 -27.68
N GLU A 7 6.61 -4.20 -28.05
CA GLU A 7 6.28 -4.60 -29.41
C GLU A 7 4.86 -4.11 -29.67
N ILE A 8 4.65 -3.41 -30.78
CA ILE A 8 3.34 -2.90 -31.20
C ILE A 8 2.94 -3.67 -32.44
N ASN A 9 1.94 -4.52 -32.28
CA ASN A 9 1.30 -5.26 -33.37
C ASN A 9 -0.06 -4.60 -33.67
N ASN A 10 -0.70 -5.01 -34.77
CA ASN A 10 -1.99 -4.43 -35.16
C ASN A 10 -3.05 -4.59 -34.07
N ASN A 11 -3.14 -5.78 -33.45
CA ASN A 11 -4.18 -6.10 -32.46
C ASN A 11 -3.67 -6.20 -31.02
N GLU A 12 -2.37 -6.10 -30.80
CA GLU A 12 -1.80 -6.22 -29.45
C GLU A 12 -0.60 -5.31 -29.22
N VAL A 13 -0.39 -4.95 -27.95
CA VAL A 13 0.82 -4.27 -27.49
C VAL A 13 1.44 -5.10 -26.36
N ILE A 14 2.68 -5.54 -26.55
CA ILE A 14 3.40 -6.39 -25.60
C ILE A 14 4.48 -5.56 -24.90
N LEU A 15 4.49 -5.57 -23.56
CA LEU A 15 5.47 -4.85 -22.74
C LEU A 15 6.32 -5.82 -21.92
N HIS A 16 7.62 -5.53 -21.83
CA HIS A 16 8.60 -6.26 -21.02
C HIS A 16 9.24 -5.33 -19.96
N PRO A 17 8.58 -5.12 -18.80
CA PRO A 17 9.00 -4.12 -17.82
C PRO A 17 10.23 -4.49 -16.98
N ASN A 18 10.55 -5.78 -16.85
CA ASN A 18 11.52 -6.28 -15.85
C ASN A 18 12.86 -6.73 -16.46
N GLY A 19 13.27 -6.16 -17.60
CA GLY A 19 14.50 -6.58 -18.31
C GLY A 19 15.78 -6.59 -17.44
N ALA A 20 15.86 -5.72 -16.44
CA ALA A 20 16.97 -5.67 -15.49
C ALA A 20 17.13 -6.96 -14.64
N PHE A 21 16.03 -7.65 -14.33
CA PHE A 21 16.07 -8.87 -13.50
C PHE A 21 16.76 -10.02 -14.21
N LYS A 22 16.83 -10.03 -15.56
CA LYS A 22 17.61 -11.03 -16.30
C LYS A 22 19.10 -10.93 -15.95
N LEU A 23 19.64 -9.71 -15.95
CA LEU A 23 21.05 -9.47 -15.61
C LEU A 23 21.32 -9.78 -14.14
N MET A 24 20.43 -9.35 -13.24
CA MET A 24 20.53 -9.67 -11.81
C MET A 24 20.47 -11.18 -11.56
N GLY A 25 19.60 -11.89 -12.29
CA GLY A 25 19.51 -13.35 -12.23
C GLY A 25 20.80 -14.03 -12.69
N ILE A 26 21.39 -13.60 -13.80
CA ILE A 26 22.69 -14.13 -14.27
C ILE A 26 23.78 -13.90 -13.20
N MET A 27 23.90 -12.68 -12.67
CA MET A 27 24.89 -12.37 -11.64
C MET A 27 24.67 -13.18 -10.35
N ALA A 28 23.42 -13.29 -9.90
CA ALA A 28 23.07 -14.08 -8.73
C ALA A 28 23.39 -15.57 -8.96
N THR A 29 23.07 -16.12 -10.13
CA THR A 29 23.41 -17.51 -10.49
C THR A 29 24.92 -17.74 -10.53
N LEU A 30 25.73 -16.79 -10.99
CA LEU A 30 27.20 -16.93 -10.95
C LEU A 30 27.73 -16.96 -9.52
N ILE A 31 27.27 -16.04 -8.68
CA ILE A 31 27.68 -15.98 -7.26
C ILE A 31 27.23 -17.25 -6.53
N CYS A 32 25.94 -17.56 -6.60
CA CYS A 32 25.36 -18.77 -6.00
C CYS A 32 26.02 -20.04 -6.58
N GLY A 33 26.33 -20.07 -7.88
CA GLY A 33 27.01 -21.18 -8.53
C GLY A 33 28.42 -21.41 -7.98
N ALA A 34 29.18 -20.34 -7.74
CA ALA A 34 30.49 -20.45 -7.11
C ALA A 34 30.39 -21.00 -5.67
N PHE A 35 29.41 -20.51 -4.88
CA PHE A 35 29.14 -21.04 -3.55
C PHE A 35 28.69 -22.51 -3.57
N ALA A 36 27.81 -22.88 -4.50
CA ALA A 36 27.35 -24.25 -4.68
C ALA A 36 28.51 -25.19 -5.06
N ALA A 37 29.38 -24.77 -5.97
CA ALA A 37 30.56 -25.53 -6.37
C ALA A 37 31.54 -25.71 -5.20
N PHE A 38 31.82 -24.64 -4.45
CA PHE A 38 32.64 -24.72 -3.24
C PHE A 38 32.02 -25.68 -2.21
N PHE A 39 30.72 -25.57 -1.97
CA PHE A 39 30.00 -26.44 -1.04
C PHE A 39 30.05 -27.91 -1.47
N LEU A 40 29.88 -28.20 -2.77
CA LEU A 40 29.99 -29.55 -3.32
C LEU A 40 31.38 -30.15 -3.10
N ILE A 41 32.45 -29.38 -3.35
CA ILE A 41 33.84 -29.81 -3.12
C ILE A 41 34.05 -30.16 -1.64
N GLN A 42 33.57 -29.31 -0.73
CA GLN A 42 33.66 -29.56 0.71
C GLN A 42 32.90 -30.83 1.11
N MET A 43 31.66 -31.00 0.65
CA MET A 43 30.84 -32.18 0.99
C MET A 43 31.42 -33.49 0.44
N GLN A 44 32.07 -33.46 -0.73
CA GLN A 44 32.83 -34.60 -1.26
C GLN A 44 34.02 -34.95 -0.37
N GLN A 45 34.77 -33.96 0.13
CA GLN A 45 35.90 -34.20 1.04
C GLN A 45 35.46 -34.81 2.38
N TYR A 46 34.27 -34.47 2.86
CA TYR A 46 33.73 -35.00 4.12
C TYR A 46 32.87 -36.25 3.97
N GLY A 47 32.82 -36.87 2.77
CA GLY A 47 32.12 -38.14 2.54
C GLY A 47 30.61 -38.12 2.82
N LYS A 48 29.96 -36.97 2.64
CA LYS A 48 28.54 -36.79 2.95
C LYS A 48 27.63 -37.39 1.87
N ASP A 49 26.46 -37.88 2.30
CA ASP A 49 25.44 -38.48 1.43
C ASP A 49 24.95 -37.50 0.34
N PRO A 50 24.95 -37.90 -0.95
CA PRO A 50 24.34 -37.15 -2.04
C PRO A 50 22.88 -36.71 -1.79
N GLY A 51 22.12 -37.48 -1.02
CA GLY A 51 20.70 -37.22 -0.72
C GLY A 51 20.44 -35.88 -0.02
N PHE A 52 21.38 -35.41 0.81
CA PHE A 52 21.29 -34.10 1.49
C PHE A 52 21.89 -32.96 0.66
N THR A 53 22.91 -33.26 -0.13
CA THR A 53 23.73 -32.26 -0.81
C THR A 53 23.02 -31.64 -2.02
N ILE A 54 22.33 -32.46 -2.82
CA ILE A 54 21.65 -32.01 -4.05
C ILE A 54 20.50 -31.02 -3.76
N PRO A 55 19.56 -31.28 -2.82
CA PRO A 55 18.51 -30.33 -2.50
C PRO A 55 19.03 -28.98 -2.02
N PHE A 56 20.13 -28.97 -1.26
CA PHE A 56 20.74 -27.73 -0.77
C PHE A 56 21.34 -26.89 -1.90
N VAL A 57 22.02 -27.54 -2.87
CA VAL A 57 22.52 -26.85 -4.06
C VAL A 57 21.39 -26.25 -4.89
N ILE A 58 20.29 -26.99 -5.08
CA ILE A 58 19.09 -26.48 -5.78
C ILE A 58 18.54 -25.24 -5.06
N LEU A 59 18.39 -25.32 -3.74
CA LEU A 59 17.90 -24.20 -2.92
C LEU A 59 18.81 -22.97 -3.06
N LEU A 60 20.12 -23.17 -3.15
CA LEU A 60 21.11 -22.11 -3.26
C LEU A 60 21.07 -21.42 -4.64
N LEU A 61 20.76 -22.15 -5.72
CA LEU A 61 20.61 -21.62 -7.08
C LEU A 61 19.23 -20.98 -7.34
N LEU A 62 18.22 -21.37 -6.57
CA LEU A 62 16.82 -20.96 -6.76
C LEU A 62 16.60 -19.44 -6.84
N PRO A 63 17.26 -18.57 -6.04
CA PRO A 63 17.12 -17.12 -6.18
C PRO A 63 17.54 -16.59 -7.56
N GLY A 64 18.65 -17.11 -8.11
CA GLY A 64 19.14 -16.72 -9.44
C GLY A 64 18.17 -17.12 -10.55
N ILE A 65 17.64 -18.34 -10.47
CA ILE A 65 16.62 -18.86 -11.40
C ILE A 65 15.35 -17.99 -11.33
N ILE A 66 14.84 -17.71 -10.13
CA ILE A 66 13.62 -16.91 -9.94
C ILE A 66 13.80 -15.49 -10.48
N LEU A 67 14.95 -14.84 -10.24
CA LEU A 67 15.23 -13.51 -10.77
C LEU A 67 15.31 -13.53 -12.30
N PHE A 68 16.02 -14.51 -12.88
CA PHE A 68 16.16 -14.63 -14.33
C PHE A 68 14.80 -14.81 -15.01
N LEU A 69 14.01 -15.78 -14.53
CA LEU A 69 12.64 -16.00 -15.00
C LEU A 69 11.79 -14.75 -14.77
N GLY A 70 11.93 -14.08 -13.62
CA GLY A 70 11.21 -12.85 -13.28
C GLY A 70 11.39 -11.74 -14.33
N GLY A 71 12.56 -11.70 -14.97
CA GLY A 71 12.87 -10.80 -16.07
C GLY A 71 12.12 -11.09 -17.38
N ASN A 72 11.51 -12.27 -17.54
CA ASN A 72 10.64 -12.61 -18.67
C ASN A 72 9.17 -12.17 -18.46
N THR A 73 8.84 -11.52 -17.34
CA THR A 73 7.50 -10.98 -17.12
C THR A 73 7.08 -10.10 -18.30
N ARG A 74 5.90 -10.39 -18.88
CA ARG A 74 5.31 -9.60 -19.97
C ARG A 74 3.89 -9.18 -19.66
N ILE A 75 3.46 -8.08 -20.26
CA ILE A 75 2.11 -7.54 -20.16
C ILE A 75 1.61 -7.36 -21.59
N VAL A 76 0.48 -7.97 -21.92
CA VAL A 76 -0.13 -7.96 -23.24
C VAL A 76 -1.42 -7.16 -23.15
N PHE A 77 -1.54 -6.12 -23.95
CA PHE A 77 -2.79 -5.39 -24.20
C PHE A 77 -3.35 -5.96 -25.50
N ASP A 78 -4.51 -6.58 -25.41
CA ASP A 78 -5.15 -7.32 -26.50
C ASP A 78 -6.44 -6.61 -26.86
N ASP A 79 -6.48 -6.04 -28.07
CA ASP A 79 -7.62 -5.26 -28.55
C ASP A 79 -8.78 -6.14 -29.02
N GLY A 80 -8.51 -7.41 -29.38
CA GLY A 80 -9.54 -8.38 -29.74
C GLY A 80 -10.37 -8.76 -28.53
N ASP A 81 -9.69 -9.14 -27.44
CA ASP A 81 -10.35 -9.47 -26.17
C ASP A 81 -10.66 -8.23 -25.30
N ARG A 82 -10.21 -7.03 -25.69
CA ARG A 82 -10.32 -5.77 -24.92
C ARG A 82 -9.80 -5.92 -23.49
N THR A 83 -8.70 -6.66 -23.32
CA THR A 83 -8.15 -6.98 -22.00
C THR A 83 -6.64 -6.76 -21.94
N MET A 84 -6.18 -6.41 -20.75
CA MET A 84 -4.78 -6.45 -20.37
C MET A 84 -4.48 -7.72 -19.57
N LYS A 85 -3.54 -8.51 -20.06
CA LYS A 85 -3.10 -9.78 -19.47
C LYS A 85 -1.65 -9.65 -18.99
N ARG A 86 -1.38 -10.01 -17.73
CA ARG A 86 -0.03 -10.05 -17.16
C ARG A 86 0.44 -11.49 -17.00
N TYR A 87 1.58 -11.80 -17.62
CA TYR A 87 2.25 -13.09 -17.54
C TYR A 87 3.50 -12.98 -16.67
N LEU A 88 3.50 -13.68 -15.53
CA LEU A 88 4.69 -13.91 -14.71
C LEU A 88 5.60 -14.91 -15.42
N PHE A 89 6.90 -14.69 -15.39
CA PHE A 89 7.91 -15.55 -16.04
C PHE A 89 7.76 -15.73 -17.55
N GLY A 90 6.88 -14.94 -18.20
CA GLY A 90 6.60 -15.00 -19.64
C GLY A 90 5.45 -15.92 -20.02
N PHE A 91 5.11 -16.91 -19.20
CA PHE A 91 4.11 -17.94 -19.51
C PHE A 91 2.97 -18.05 -18.49
N LEU A 92 3.21 -17.75 -17.21
CA LEU A 92 2.21 -17.95 -16.16
C LEU A 92 1.26 -16.74 -16.09
N LYS A 93 0.05 -16.86 -16.65
CA LYS A 93 -0.98 -15.82 -16.55
C LYS A 93 -1.35 -15.59 -15.08
N ASN A 94 -1.05 -14.40 -14.56
CA ASN A 94 -1.31 -14.04 -13.16
C ASN A 94 -2.51 -13.09 -13.03
N LYS A 95 -2.71 -12.19 -14.00
CA LYS A 95 -3.79 -11.20 -13.92
C LYS A 95 -4.39 -10.89 -15.29
N THR A 96 -5.70 -10.75 -15.34
CA THR A 96 -6.47 -10.24 -16.49
C THR A 96 -7.30 -9.05 -16.01
N VAL A 97 -7.35 -7.99 -16.81
CA VAL A 97 -8.08 -6.75 -16.50
C VAL A 97 -8.78 -6.30 -17.77
N ASN A 98 -10.08 -6.02 -17.72
CA ASN A 98 -10.79 -5.45 -18.86
C ASN A 98 -10.37 -3.98 -19.06
N TYR A 99 -10.33 -3.48 -20.30
CA TYR A 99 -10.08 -2.07 -20.57
C TYR A 99 -11.06 -1.14 -19.83
N ASP A 100 -12.31 -1.55 -19.64
CA ASP A 100 -13.32 -0.80 -18.90
C ASP A 100 -12.98 -0.62 -17.41
N ASP A 101 -12.23 -1.55 -16.82
CA ASP A 101 -11.79 -1.50 -15.43
C ASP A 101 -10.57 -0.59 -15.22
N ILE A 102 -9.92 -0.14 -16.29
CA ILE A 102 -8.75 0.73 -16.21
C ILE A 102 -9.22 2.18 -16.00
N ALA A 103 -8.73 2.81 -14.93
CA ALA A 103 -9.03 4.21 -14.62
C ALA A 103 -8.04 5.15 -15.29
N ALA A 104 -6.74 4.88 -15.12
CA ALA A 104 -5.67 5.75 -15.61
C ALA A 104 -4.33 5.01 -15.70
N ILE A 105 -3.45 5.55 -16.55
CA ILE A 105 -2.03 5.21 -16.58
C ILE A 105 -1.25 6.42 -16.04
N GLU A 106 -0.59 6.26 -14.91
CA GLU A 106 0.10 7.39 -14.25
C GLU A 106 1.52 7.01 -13.83
N SER A 107 2.37 8.02 -13.70
CA SER A 107 3.69 7.88 -13.10
C SER A 107 3.58 7.71 -11.59
N TYR A 108 4.21 6.68 -11.05
CA TYR A 108 4.29 6.36 -9.64
C TYR A 108 5.72 6.49 -9.12
N GLY A 109 5.92 7.33 -8.11
CA GLY A 109 7.22 7.64 -7.51
C GLY A 109 7.45 9.14 -7.40
N SER A 110 8.49 9.55 -6.67
CA SER A 110 8.91 10.95 -6.68
C SER A 110 9.60 11.25 -7.99
N HIS A 111 9.34 12.42 -8.57
CA HIS A 111 9.95 12.85 -9.83
C HIS A 111 11.49 12.93 -9.73
N SER A 112 12.06 13.00 -8.52
CA SER A 112 13.49 13.18 -8.26
C SER A 112 14.26 11.93 -7.80
N THR A 113 13.60 10.90 -7.26
CA THR A 113 14.28 9.75 -6.59
C THR A 113 13.92 8.38 -7.12
N GLY A 114 13.12 8.32 -8.18
CA GLY A 114 12.81 7.09 -8.89
C GLY A 114 11.33 6.99 -9.21
N MET A 115 11.01 6.65 -10.46
CA MET A 115 9.63 6.52 -10.93
C MET A 115 9.42 5.34 -11.87
N ASN A 116 8.18 4.90 -12.00
CA ASN A 116 7.73 3.94 -13.00
C ASN A 116 6.29 4.27 -13.39
N TYR A 117 5.83 3.80 -14.53
CA TYR A 117 4.44 3.91 -14.96
C TYR A 117 3.62 2.72 -14.48
N ARG A 118 2.42 3.00 -13.99
CA ARG A 118 1.48 1.99 -13.49
C ARG A 118 0.08 2.24 -14.01
N ILE A 119 -0.65 1.14 -14.17
CA ILE A 119 -2.08 1.13 -14.40
C ILE A 119 -2.82 1.10 -13.08
N PHE A 120 -3.77 2.02 -12.92
CA PHE A 120 -4.68 2.07 -11.79
C PHE A 120 -6.06 1.60 -12.25
N LEU A 121 -6.67 0.72 -11.45
CA LEU A 121 -8.00 0.18 -11.72
C LEU A 121 -9.06 1.10 -11.12
N ARG A 122 -10.24 1.17 -11.72
CA ARG A 122 -11.39 1.94 -11.20
C ARG A 122 -11.76 1.51 -9.79
N GLU A 123 -11.85 0.19 -9.56
CA GLU A 123 -12.10 -0.38 -8.23
C GLU A 123 -10.98 -0.08 -7.20
N ASN A 124 -9.79 0.33 -7.64
CA ASN A 124 -8.64 0.48 -6.77
C ASN A 124 -7.70 1.62 -7.21
N ARG A 125 -8.28 2.80 -7.44
CA ARG A 125 -7.56 3.97 -7.97
C ARG A 125 -6.40 4.41 -7.07
N HIS A 126 -6.53 4.22 -5.76
CA HIS A 126 -5.52 4.59 -4.77
C HIS A 126 -4.58 3.46 -4.37
N GLY A 127 -4.69 2.28 -4.99
CA GLY A 127 -3.88 1.10 -4.69
C GLY A 127 -2.54 1.04 -5.40
N ARG A 128 -1.71 0.02 -5.13
CA ARG A 128 -0.34 -0.07 -5.66
C ARG A 128 -0.22 0.04 -7.18
N GLY A 129 -1.30 -0.19 -7.93
CA GLY A 129 -1.30 -0.21 -9.38
C GLY A 129 -0.55 -1.41 -9.96
N ILE A 130 -0.74 -1.65 -11.26
CA ILE A 130 -0.03 -2.68 -12.01
C ILE A 130 1.12 -1.99 -12.73
N ARG A 131 2.36 -2.31 -12.34
CA ARG A 131 3.55 -1.75 -12.97
C ARG A 131 3.67 -2.20 -14.43
N ILE A 132 3.73 -1.25 -15.35
CA ILE A 132 3.86 -1.49 -16.80
C ILE A 132 5.22 -1.09 -17.38
N SER A 133 6.03 -0.32 -16.63
CA SER A 133 7.37 0.09 -17.05
C SER A 133 8.48 -0.39 -16.12
N SER A 134 9.73 -0.24 -16.55
CA SER A 134 10.93 -0.36 -15.74
C SER A 134 10.99 0.78 -14.71
N GLY A 135 11.90 0.67 -13.75
CA GLY A 135 12.20 1.75 -12.82
C GLY A 135 13.15 2.72 -13.51
N TYR A 136 12.79 3.99 -13.54
CA TYR A 136 13.59 5.08 -14.06
C TYR A 136 14.07 5.94 -12.89
N ALA A 137 15.23 6.57 -13.02
CA ALA A 137 15.78 7.42 -11.96
C ALA A 137 14.93 8.68 -11.71
N HIS A 138 14.42 9.30 -12.77
CA HIS A 138 13.58 10.51 -12.71
C HIS A 138 12.75 10.65 -14.00
N SER A 139 11.83 11.63 -14.03
CA SER A 139 10.92 11.85 -15.16
C SER A 139 11.62 12.29 -16.45
N ALA A 140 12.68 13.09 -16.32
CA ALA A 140 13.48 13.55 -17.47
C ALA A 140 14.46 12.49 -18.02
N HIS A 141 14.47 11.27 -17.49
CA HIS A 141 15.37 10.22 -17.98
C HIS A 141 14.99 9.85 -19.43
N ALA A 142 15.95 9.76 -20.35
CA ALA A 142 15.69 9.55 -21.79
C ALA A 142 14.71 8.41 -22.08
N ALA A 143 14.95 7.22 -21.49
CA ALA A 143 14.04 6.07 -21.65
C ALA A 143 12.62 6.28 -21.06
N ALA A 144 12.46 7.10 -20.02
CA ALA A 144 11.15 7.44 -19.47
C ALA A 144 10.40 8.38 -20.40
N MET A 145 11.12 9.34 -21.01
CA MET A 145 10.57 10.27 -21.97
C MET A 145 10.08 9.57 -23.25
N VAL A 146 10.87 8.63 -23.77
CA VAL A 146 10.46 7.80 -24.92
C VAL A 146 9.20 7.00 -24.58
N PHE A 147 9.21 6.30 -23.45
CA PHE A 147 8.02 5.54 -22.99
C PHE A 147 6.78 6.44 -22.84
N ARG A 148 6.94 7.64 -22.28
CA ARG A 148 5.85 8.62 -22.10
C ARG A 148 5.33 9.19 -23.42
N ARG A 149 6.22 9.51 -24.35
CA ARG A 149 5.84 10.19 -25.60
C ARG A 149 5.29 9.24 -26.65
N GLU A 150 5.86 8.04 -26.74
CA GLU A 150 5.53 7.09 -27.81
C GLU A 150 4.45 6.11 -27.35
N LEU A 151 4.63 5.48 -26.19
CA LEU A 151 3.81 4.32 -25.82
C LEU A 151 2.56 4.68 -25.00
N ILE A 152 2.66 5.62 -24.05
CA ILE A 152 1.51 6.01 -23.21
C ILE A 152 0.31 6.48 -24.07
N PRO A 153 0.47 7.38 -25.07
CA PRO A 153 -0.66 7.83 -25.87
C PRO A 153 -1.32 6.69 -26.65
N ILE A 154 -0.52 5.74 -27.17
CA ILE A 154 -1.02 4.56 -27.90
C ILE A 154 -1.84 3.68 -26.96
N LEU A 155 -1.33 3.39 -25.76
CA LEU A 155 -2.04 2.58 -24.78
C LEU A 155 -3.34 3.27 -24.34
N GLU A 156 -3.30 4.57 -24.04
CA GLU A 156 -4.50 5.32 -23.66
C GLU A 156 -5.55 5.35 -24.78
N GLN A 157 -5.12 5.52 -26.04
CA GLN A 157 -6.01 5.50 -27.19
C GLN A 157 -6.66 4.13 -27.36
N ARG A 158 -5.88 3.03 -27.30
CA ARG A 158 -6.39 1.66 -27.41
C ARG A 158 -7.35 1.31 -26.29
N ILE A 159 -7.01 1.64 -25.05
CA ILE A 159 -7.88 1.44 -23.89
C ILE A 159 -9.19 2.22 -24.07
N LYS A 160 -9.13 3.49 -24.49
CA LYS A 160 -10.32 4.31 -24.73
C LYS A 160 -11.18 3.82 -25.89
N ALA A 161 -10.56 3.29 -26.94
CA ALA A 161 -11.25 2.78 -28.14
C ALA A 161 -11.88 1.40 -27.91
N GLY A 162 -11.19 0.52 -27.17
CA GLY A 162 -11.69 -0.80 -26.82
C GLY A 162 -12.61 -0.82 -25.59
N ALA A 163 -12.59 0.23 -24.77
CA ALA A 163 -13.57 0.41 -23.70
C ALA A 163 -14.97 0.54 -24.30
N SER A 164 -15.81 -0.46 -24.03
CA SER A 164 -17.19 -0.43 -24.50
C SER A 164 -17.92 0.56 -23.61
N ARG A 165 -18.39 1.69 -24.17
CA ARG A 165 -19.31 2.60 -23.46
C ARG A 165 -20.69 1.95 -23.22
N THR A 166 -20.78 0.63 -23.19
CA THR A 166 -22.00 -0.16 -23.07
C THR A 166 -22.18 -0.57 -21.61
N GLU A 167 -22.46 0.47 -20.83
CA GLU A 167 -23.11 0.54 -19.52
C GLU A 167 -22.53 1.77 -18.83
N PRO A 168 -23.37 2.56 -18.13
CA PRO A 168 -23.00 3.91 -17.71
C PRO A 168 -21.71 3.81 -16.91
N ALA A 169 -20.89 4.87 -16.95
CA ALA A 169 -19.84 5.09 -15.96
C ALA A 169 -20.37 4.53 -14.65
N ILE A 170 -19.85 3.38 -14.16
CA ILE A 170 -20.38 2.74 -12.94
C ILE A 170 -20.55 3.90 -12.01
N ASP A 171 -21.80 4.26 -11.71
CA ASP A 171 -22.08 5.53 -11.09
C ASP A 171 -21.15 5.56 -9.89
N MET A 172 -20.23 6.53 -9.85
CA MET A 172 -19.56 6.93 -8.61
C MET A 172 -20.60 7.48 -7.60
N HIS A 173 -21.88 7.24 -7.88
CA HIS A 173 -23.04 7.25 -7.05
C HIS A 173 -23.73 5.88 -7.06
N LYS A 174 -23.07 4.83 -6.55
CA LYS A 174 -23.88 3.77 -5.92
C LYS A 174 -24.68 4.47 -4.85
N SER A 175 -25.99 4.62 -5.06
CA SER A 175 -26.87 5.31 -4.11
C SER A 175 -26.53 4.83 -2.71
N ILE A 176 -26.31 5.76 -1.80
CA ILE A 176 -25.87 5.44 -0.45
C ILE A 176 -27.09 4.85 0.27
N THR A 177 -27.30 3.54 0.09
CA THR A 177 -28.36 2.78 0.78
C THR A 177 -28.05 2.62 2.28
N GLY A 178 -26.81 2.87 2.68
CA GLY A 178 -26.38 2.94 4.07
C GLY A 178 -24.91 3.35 4.21
N PHE A 179 -24.57 3.80 5.42
CA PHE A 179 -23.21 4.19 5.78
C PHE A 179 -22.41 3.00 6.32
N THR A 180 -21.46 2.51 5.53
CA THR A 180 -20.61 1.37 5.91
C THR A 180 -19.59 1.80 6.97
N PHE A 181 -19.01 2.99 6.81
CA PHE A 181 -17.90 3.47 7.64
C PHE A 181 -18.33 4.31 8.82
N TYR A 182 -19.61 4.65 8.91
CA TYR A 182 -20.14 5.49 9.98
C TYR A 182 -21.18 4.74 10.81
N ARG A 183 -21.23 5.08 12.09
CA ARG A 183 -22.37 4.81 12.96
C ARG A 183 -23.20 6.09 13.01
N ASN A 184 -24.47 5.98 12.64
CA ASN A 184 -25.41 7.09 12.74
C ASN A 184 -25.95 7.16 14.18
N GLU A 185 -25.72 8.30 14.84
CA GLU A 185 -26.20 8.64 16.18
C GLU A 185 -27.04 9.95 16.08
N GLY A 186 -28.05 9.95 15.22
CA GLY A 186 -28.93 11.10 14.98
C GLY A 186 -28.34 12.09 13.99
N SER A 187 -27.98 13.29 14.43
CA SER A 187 -27.26 14.29 13.60
C SER A 187 -25.75 14.02 13.51
N ARG A 188 -25.25 13.07 14.29
CA ARG A 188 -23.82 12.77 14.42
C ARG A 188 -23.47 11.47 13.73
N TYR A 189 -22.47 11.55 12.85
CA TYR A 189 -21.91 10.41 12.15
C TYR A 189 -20.53 10.10 12.73
N VAL A 190 -20.43 9.02 13.50
CA VAL A 190 -19.19 8.60 14.15
C VAL A 190 -18.44 7.62 13.26
N VAL A 191 -17.19 7.92 12.91
CA VAL A 191 -16.35 7.02 12.11
C VAL A 191 -16.08 5.72 12.89
N LYS A 192 -16.35 4.58 12.26
CA LYS A 192 -16.03 3.25 12.81
C LYS A 192 -14.53 3.03 12.73
N ALA A 193 -13.88 2.87 13.88
CA ALA A 193 -12.47 2.53 13.99
C ALA A 193 -12.29 1.17 14.67
N SER A 194 -11.35 0.36 14.18
CA SER A 194 -10.95 -0.86 14.88
C SER A 194 -10.16 -0.50 16.13
N ARG A 195 -10.66 -0.94 17.29
CA ARG A 195 -10.05 -0.74 18.61
C ARG A 195 -9.38 -2.00 19.14
N ILE A 196 -9.37 -3.08 18.34
CA ILE A 196 -8.91 -4.41 18.76
C ILE A 196 -7.41 -4.36 19.08
N PHE A 197 -6.60 -3.81 18.19
CA PHE A 197 -5.15 -3.73 18.39
C PHE A 197 -4.76 -2.94 19.66
N PRO A 198 -5.19 -1.67 19.86
CA PRO A 198 -4.85 -0.95 21.08
C PRO A 198 -5.45 -1.62 22.33
N ALA A 199 -6.62 -2.25 22.25
CA ALA A 199 -7.18 -2.99 23.38
C ALA A 199 -6.31 -4.20 23.77
N ILE A 200 -5.89 -5.01 22.80
CA ILE A 200 -5.02 -6.17 23.04
C ILE A 200 -3.67 -5.73 23.59
N MET A 201 -3.02 -4.74 22.97
CA MET A 201 -1.73 -4.23 23.45
C MET A 201 -1.85 -3.62 24.86
N GLY A 202 -2.93 -2.88 25.10
CA GLY A 202 -3.25 -2.34 26.41
C GLY A 202 -3.34 -3.42 27.49
N LEU A 203 -4.08 -4.49 27.21
CA LEU A 203 -4.23 -5.63 28.12
C LEU A 203 -2.91 -6.38 28.34
N ILE A 204 -2.12 -6.63 27.29
CA ILE A 204 -0.83 -7.32 27.42
C ILE A 204 0.12 -6.53 28.32
N PHE A 205 0.30 -5.23 28.06
CA PHE A 205 1.21 -4.40 28.84
C PHE A 205 0.74 -4.19 30.28
N LEU A 206 -0.57 -4.09 30.49
CA LEU A 206 -1.13 -3.96 31.84
C LEU A 206 -0.97 -5.26 32.63
N SER A 207 -1.26 -6.42 32.02
CA SER A 207 -1.02 -7.73 32.64
C SER A 207 0.44 -7.95 32.99
N TRP A 208 1.36 -7.58 32.09
CA TRP A 208 2.80 -7.63 32.36
C TRP A 208 3.18 -6.74 33.56
N GLY A 209 2.71 -5.50 33.56
CA GLY A 209 3.00 -4.55 34.64
C GLY A 209 2.46 -5.00 35.99
N VAL A 210 1.24 -5.54 36.04
CA VAL A 210 0.64 -6.12 37.25
C VAL A 210 1.46 -7.32 37.74
N TYR A 211 1.86 -8.21 36.84
CA TYR A 211 2.71 -9.34 37.19
C TYR A 211 4.08 -8.89 37.75
N ALA A 212 4.72 -7.91 37.11
CA ALA A 212 6.00 -7.37 37.55
C ALA A 212 5.90 -6.69 38.93
N LEU A 213 4.79 -5.98 39.20
CA LEU A 213 4.49 -5.41 40.53
C LEU A 213 4.25 -6.49 41.58
N ALA A 214 3.47 -7.53 41.25
CA ALA A 214 3.12 -8.61 42.17
C ALA A 214 4.34 -9.48 42.55
N THR A 215 5.25 -9.72 41.60
CA THR A 215 6.47 -10.51 41.83
C THR A 215 7.63 -9.70 42.40
N GLY A 216 7.50 -8.38 42.48
CA GLY A 216 8.59 -7.51 42.92
C GLY A 216 9.78 -7.50 41.97
N ALA A 217 9.59 -7.77 40.67
CA ALA A 217 10.66 -7.89 39.68
C ALA A 217 11.58 -6.64 39.63
N GLY A 218 11.04 -5.46 39.89
CA GLY A 218 11.80 -4.21 39.98
C GLY A 218 12.67 -4.05 41.25
N ARG A 219 12.43 -4.83 42.31
CA ARG A 219 13.16 -4.70 43.60
C ARG A 219 14.59 -5.24 43.54
N HIS A 220 14.85 -6.16 42.62
CA HIS A 220 16.18 -6.77 42.42
C HIS A 220 17.05 -6.00 41.42
N SER A 221 16.57 -4.87 40.90
CA SER A 221 17.30 -4.08 39.90
C SER A 221 18.32 -3.16 40.57
N ALA A 222 19.57 -3.20 40.10
CA ALA A 222 20.67 -2.39 40.65
C ALA A 222 20.51 -0.88 40.38
N LYS A 223 19.71 -0.50 39.38
CA LYS A 223 19.41 0.90 39.03
C LYS A 223 17.92 1.17 39.13
N ALA A 224 17.58 2.34 39.68
CA ALA A 224 16.20 2.81 39.78
C ALA A 224 15.52 2.95 38.40
N SER A 225 16.28 3.26 37.35
CA SER A 225 15.79 3.28 35.96
C SER A 225 15.25 1.93 35.52
N ASP A 226 15.96 0.86 35.85
CA ASP A 226 15.65 -0.49 35.38
C ASP A 226 14.40 -1.00 36.09
N ALA A 227 14.28 -0.70 37.40
CA ALA A 227 13.06 -0.92 38.17
C ALA A 227 11.86 -0.16 37.55
N PHE A 228 12.05 1.07 37.09
CA PHE A 228 10.98 1.84 36.46
C PHE A 228 10.52 1.22 35.12
N PHE A 229 11.47 0.90 34.23
CA PHE A 229 11.15 0.35 32.91
C PHE A 229 10.55 -1.06 32.96
N LEU A 230 10.94 -1.87 33.94
CA LEU A 230 10.43 -3.23 34.08
C LEU A 230 9.02 -3.27 34.69
N THR A 231 8.71 -2.30 35.57
CA THR A 231 7.53 -2.38 36.45
C THR A 231 6.47 -1.32 36.12
N TYR A 232 6.82 -0.03 36.14
CA TYR A 232 5.85 1.06 35.99
C TYR A 232 5.61 1.45 34.52
N PHE A 233 6.65 1.40 33.70
CA PHE A 233 6.54 1.76 32.28
C PHE A 233 5.53 0.89 31.50
N PRO A 234 5.48 -0.44 31.66
CA PRO A 234 4.48 -1.27 30.99
C PRO A 234 3.05 -0.91 31.44
N VAL A 235 2.83 -0.62 32.73
CA VAL A 235 1.51 -0.17 33.21
C VAL A 235 1.10 1.13 32.54
N LEU A 236 2.00 2.13 32.51
CA LEU A 236 1.75 3.41 31.85
C LEU A 236 1.44 3.22 30.37
N LEU A 237 2.23 2.38 29.68
CA LEU A 237 2.04 2.08 28.26
C LEU A 237 0.69 1.38 28.02
N GLY A 238 0.32 0.43 28.88
CA GLY A 238 -0.96 -0.26 28.84
C GLY A 238 -2.13 0.70 28.97
N LEU A 239 -2.08 1.62 29.94
CA LEU A 239 -3.07 2.68 30.11
C LEU A 239 -3.16 3.60 28.89
N VAL A 240 -2.02 4.03 28.35
CA VAL A 240 -1.98 4.86 27.13
C VAL A 240 -2.69 4.15 25.97
N PHE A 241 -2.38 2.88 25.72
CA PHE A 241 -3.04 2.10 24.66
C PHE A 241 -4.55 1.98 24.90
N LEU A 242 -5.00 1.67 26.12
CA LEU A 242 -6.42 1.58 26.44
C LEU A 242 -7.14 2.93 26.25
N VAL A 243 -6.52 4.03 26.63
CA VAL A 243 -7.07 5.39 26.43
C VAL A 243 -7.27 5.69 24.95
N THR A 244 -6.38 5.23 24.05
CA THR A 244 -6.55 5.42 22.60
C THR A 244 -7.77 4.71 22.03
N CYS A 245 -8.28 3.65 22.67
CA CYS A 245 -9.52 2.98 22.26
C CYS A 245 -10.73 3.91 22.30
N PHE A 246 -10.69 4.99 23.08
CA PHE A 246 -11.80 5.93 23.21
C PHE A 246 -11.71 7.12 22.26
N ASN A 247 -10.66 7.19 21.42
CA ASN A 247 -10.58 8.23 20.39
C ASN A 247 -11.74 8.08 19.39
N LYS A 248 -12.32 9.21 18.96
CA LYS A 248 -13.43 9.26 18.01
C LYS A 248 -13.24 10.40 17.01
N THR A 249 -13.64 10.15 15.77
CA THR A 249 -13.84 11.18 14.76
C THR A 249 -15.33 11.25 14.48
N ILE A 250 -15.93 12.43 14.66
CA ILE A 250 -17.37 12.65 14.57
C ILE A 250 -17.62 13.75 13.54
N PHE A 251 -18.57 13.52 12.65
CA PHE A 251 -19.11 14.53 11.75
C PHE A 251 -20.50 14.90 12.23
N ASP A 252 -20.66 16.11 12.75
CA ASP A 252 -21.94 16.64 13.22
C ASP A 252 -22.59 17.44 12.10
N LYS A 253 -23.67 16.91 11.53
CA LYS A 253 -24.39 17.52 10.40
C LYS A 253 -25.21 18.74 10.85
N ALA A 254 -25.72 18.75 12.08
CA ALA A 254 -26.53 19.86 12.59
C ALA A 254 -25.65 21.10 12.84
N GLU A 255 -24.49 20.91 13.46
CA GLU A 255 -23.54 22.00 13.72
C GLU A 255 -22.60 22.29 12.53
N ARG A 256 -22.61 21.45 11.50
CA ARG A 256 -21.66 21.48 10.36
C ARG A 256 -20.20 21.46 10.81
N LYS A 257 -19.86 20.55 11.73
CA LYS A 257 -18.54 20.45 12.35
C LYS A 257 -17.93 19.04 12.28
N ILE A 258 -16.60 19.00 12.21
CA ILE A 258 -15.78 17.82 12.38
C ILE A 258 -15.18 17.88 13.78
N ILE A 259 -15.49 16.91 14.63
CA ILE A 259 -15.04 16.83 16.01
C ILE A 259 -14.08 15.64 16.16
N LEU A 260 -12.83 15.94 16.49
CA LEU A 260 -11.81 14.95 16.82
C LEU A 260 -11.67 14.88 18.33
N SER A 261 -12.06 13.74 18.90
CA SER A 261 -11.98 13.45 20.33
C SER A 261 -10.78 12.55 20.60
N TYR A 262 -9.88 13.01 21.46
CA TYR A 262 -8.66 12.31 21.86
C TYR A 262 -8.66 12.03 23.37
N ALA A 263 -7.93 11.00 23.76
CA ALA A 263 -7.72 10.60 25.14
C ALA A 263 -9.03 10.43 25.93
N GLY A 264 -9.98 9.67 25.38
CA GLY A 264 -11.28 9.49 26.02
C GLY A 264 -12.21 10.70 26.00
N GLY A 265 -11.88 11.74 25.24
CA GLY A 265 -12.66 12.97 25.14
C GLY A 265 -12.20 14.11 26.02
N ILE A 266 -11.06 13.94 26.71
CA ILE A 266 -10.37 15.01 27.45
C ILE A 266 -9.98 16.14 26.49
N TYR A 267 -9.45 15.79 25.32
CA TYR A 267 -9.04 16.78 24.32
C TYR A 267 -9.95 16.68 23.11
N LYS A 268 -10.58 17.81 22.75
CA LYS A 268 -11.41 17.93 21.54
C LYS A 268 -10.81 18.98 20.61
N LYS A 269 -10.78 18.66 19.32
CA LYS A 269 -10.51 19.64 18.26
C LYS A 269 -11.71 19.68 17.34
N GLU A 270 -12.19 20.89 17.09
CA GLU A 270 -13.36 21.14 16.24
C GLU A 270 -12.91 21.92 15.00
N TYR A 271 -13.52 21.60 13.87
CA TYR A 271 -13.32 22.30 12.60
C TYR A 271 -14.66 22.41 11.89
N PHE A 272 -14.88 23.48 11.13
CA PHE A 272 -16.12 23.63 10.38
C PHE A 272 -16.04 22.88 9.06
N PHE A 273 -17.17 22.40 8.54
CA PHE A 273 -17.24 21.81 7.19
C PHE A 273 -16.82 22.81 6.10
N GLY A 274 -17.04 24.11 6.35
CA GLY A 274 -16.60 25.20 5.47
C GLY A 274 -15.09 25.30 5.31
N ASP A 275 -14.32 24.87 6.31
CA ASP A 275 -12.85 24.92 6.28
C ASP A 275 -12.26 23.86 5.34
N PHE A 276 -13.07 22.92 4.84
CA PHE A 276 -12.59 21.80 4.05
C PHE A 276 -12.18 22.20 2.63
N ILE A 277 -10.91 21.95 2.30
CA ILE A 277 -10.32 22.17 0.98
C ILE A 277 -10.40 20.90 0.14
N ARG A 278 -9.74 19.82 0.56
CA ARG A 278 -9.61 18.57 -0.23
C ARG A 278 -9.23 17.37 0.63
N TYR A 279 -9.46 16.18 0.09
CA TYR A 279 -8.93 14.94 0.65
C TYR A 279 -7.47 14.74 0.21
N LEU A 280 -6.63 14.30 1.14
CA LEU A 280 -5.26 13.86 0.88
C LEU A 280 -5.16 12.37 1.18
N ILE A 281 -4.72 11.59 0.20
CA ILE A 281 -4.61 10.14 0.31
C ILE A 281 -3.13 9.80 0.46
N VAL A 282 -2.71 9.46 1.68
CA VAL A 282 -1.30 9.35 2.06
C VAL A 282 -0.95 7.89 2.36
N ARG A 283 -0.06 7.29 1.57
CA ARG A 283 0.43 5.94 1.85
C ARG A 283 1.43 5.94 3.00
N LYS A 284 1.27 4.98 3.91
CA LYS A 284 2.23 4.67 4.95
C LYS A 284 3.18 3.58 4.50
N THR A 285 4.46 3.82 4.74
CA THR A 285 5.53 2.84 4.60
C THR A 285 6.31 2.80 5.89
N THR A 286 6.42 1.61 6.48
CA THR A 286 7.23 1.34 7.67
C THR A 286 8.34 0.40 7.23
N ASN A 287 9.61 0.77 7.42
CA ASN A 287 10.77 0.00 6.95
C ASN A 287 10.69 -0.37 5.46
N LEU A 288 10.28 0.58 4.61
CA LEU A 288 10.05 0.40 3.17
C LEU A 288 8.91 -0.56 2.79
N ILE A 289 8.23 -1.16 3.77
CA ILE A 289 7.07 -2.02 3.57
C ILE A 289 5.80 -1.16 3.72
N TYR A 290 4.92 -1.23 2.73
CA TYR A 290 3.63 -0.54 2.79
C TYR A 290 2.79 -1.09 3.95
N SER A 291 2.41 -0.20 4.87
CA SER A 291 1.67 -0.52 6.11
C SER A 291 0.22 -0.05 6.09
N GLY A 292 -0.20 0.72 5.07
CA GLY A 292 -1.58 1.17 4.90
C GLY A 292 -1.68 2.49 4.15
N THR A 293 -2.89 3.03 4.03
CA THR A 293 -3.17 4.35 3.43
C THR A 293 -4.07 5.15 4.35
N ASP A 294 -3.67 6.38 4.68
CA ASP A 294 -4.52 7.36 5.36
C ASP A 294 -5.36 8.13 4.36
N VAL A 295 -6.62 8.32 4.71
CA VAL A 295 -7.44 9.40 4.17
C VAL A 295 -7.36 10.55 5.17
N ARG A 296 -6.84 11.69 4.72
CA ARG A 296 -6.75 12.92 5.49
C ARG A 296 -7.62 13.99 4.85
N MET A 297 -8.11 14.91 5.66
CA MET A 297 -8.75 16.14 5.19
C MET A 297 -7.79 17.29 5.38
N GLU A 298 -7.53 18.05 4.32
CA GLU A 298 -6.89 19.34 4.40
C GLU A 298 -7.93 20.41 4.69
N LEU A 299 -7.72 21.13 5.79
CA LEU A 299 -8.60 22.16 6.31
C LEU A 299 -7.83 23.48 6.39
N GLN A 300 -8.49 24.60 6.14
CA GLN A 300 -7.94 25.94 6.39
C GLN A 300 -8.90 26.70 7.30
N PRO A 301 -8.75 26.54 8.63
CA PRO A 301 -9.55 27.27 9.59
C PRO A 301 -9.25 28.77 9.48
N VAL A 302 -10.29 29.61 9.56
CA VAL A 302 -10.15 31.07 9.46
C VAL A 302 -9.15 31.64 10.48
N ASP A 303 -9.11 31.06 11.67
CA ASP A 303 -8.22 31.48 12.77
C ASP A 303 -6.76 31.08 12.57
N LYS A 304 -6.46 30.23 11.58
CA LYS A 304 -5.12 29.71 11.31
C LYS A 304 -4.75 30.04 9.88
N ASN A 305 -3.76 30.93 9.73
CA ASN A 305 -3.23 31.33 8.42
C ASN A 305 -2.41 30.22 7.70
N LYS A 306 -2.65 28.93 8.02
CA LYS A 306 -2.00 27.75 7.48
C LYS A 306 -2.99 26.60 7.38
N SER A 307 -2.91 25.82 6.30
CA SER A 307 -3.68 24.59 6.18
C SER A 307 -3.20 23.54 7.17
N VAL A 308 -4.15 22.75 7.68
CA VAL A 308 -3.91 21.64 8.61
C VAL A 308 -4.47 20.38 7.98
N ALA A 309 -3.68 19.31 7.96
CA ALA A 309 -4.12 18.00 7.50
C ALA A 309 -4.49 17.12 8.71
N ILE A 310 -5.74 16.69 8.80
CA ILE A 310 -6.22 15.77 9.84
C ILE A 310 -6.49 14.39 9.25
N THR A 311 -6.02 13.32 9.89
CA THR A 311 -6.36 11.96 9.47
C THR A 311 -7.76 11.60 9.96
N ILE A 312 -8.66 11.26 9.03
CA ILE A 312 -10.04 10.87 9.36
C ILE A 312 -10.22 9.35 9.41
N HIS A 313 -9.47 8.60 8.60
CA HIS A 313 -9.46 7.14 8.63
C HIS A 313 -8.20 6.55 7.99
N SER A 314 -7.67 5.47 8.56
CA SER A 314 -6.64 4.63 7.92
C SER A 314 -7.21 3.32 7.35
N PHE A 315 -6.78 2.94 6.14
CA PHE A 315 -7.18 1.74 5.42
C PHE A 315 -6.00 0.79 5.18
N SER A 316 -6.18 -0.50 5.44
CA SER A 316 -5.27 -1.55 4.95
C SER A 316 -5.52 -1.87 3.47
N ASN A 317 -6.78 -1.79 3.02
CA ASN A 317 -7.22 -2.02 1.65
C ASN A 317 -7.76 -0.72 1.01
N THR A 318 -7.10 -0.28 -0.06
CA THR A 318 -7.39 0.97 -0.78
C THR A 318 -8.66 0.94 -1.62
N ARG A 319 -9.23 -0.24 -1.92
CA ARG A 319 -10.51 -0.36 -2.67
C ARG A 319 -11.69 0.32 -1.98
N LYS A 320 -11.62 0.47 -0.66
CA LYS A 320 -12.69 1.02 0.17
C LYS A 320 -12.63 2.55 0.32
N ILE A 321 -11.55 3.17 -0.17
CA ILE A 321 -11.30 4.61 0.05
C ILE A 321 -12.33 5.47 -0.68
N GLU A 322 -12.65 5.16 -1.93
CA GLU A 322 -13.61 5.96 -2.71
C GLU A 322 -14.97 5.98 -2.04
N ARG A 323 -15.49 4.79 -1.68
CA ARG A 323 -16.75 4.68 -0.96
C ARG A 323 -16.76 5.44 0.37
N PHE A 324 -15.64 5.45 1.10
CA PHE A 324 -15.53 6.23 2.31
C PHE A 324 -15.58 7.74 2.03
N ILE A 325 -14.91 8.21 0.98
CA ILE A 325 -14.95 9.61 0.55
C ILE A 325 -16.36 10.01 0.10
N GLU A 326 -17.04 9.18 -0.69
CA GLU A 326 -18.45 9.38 -1.08
C GLU A 326 -19.38 9.49 0.13
N GLU A 327 -19.28 8.55 1.08
CA GLU A 327 -20.04 8.60 2.34
C GLU A 327 -19.73 9.87 3.15
N THR A 328 -18.46 10.28 3.21
CA THR A 328 -18.04 11.52 3.90
C THR A 328 -18.64 12.76 3.24
N ASN A 329 -18.56 12.86 1.91
CA ASN A 329 -19.10 13.98 1.14
C ASN A 329 -20.62 14.07 1.29
N SER A 330 -21.32 12.94 1.33
CA SER A 330 -22.77 12.89 1.57
C SER A 330 -23.14 13.41 2.97
N ILE A 331 -22.34 13.10 3.99
CA ILE A 331 -22.55 13.64 5.35
C ILE A 331 -22.29 15.15 5.39
N MET A 332 -21.32 15.63 4.62
CA MET A 332 -20.94 17.04 4.56
C MET A 332 -21.76 17.90 3.59
N ASP A 333 -22.73 17.29 2.88
CA ASP A 333 -23.52 17.92 1.82
C ASP A 333 -22.65 18.58 0.72
N LYS A 334 -21.59 17.89 0.28
CA LYS A 334 -20.66 18.34 -0.79
C LYS A 334 -20.84 17.61 -2.13
N ILE A 335 -22.03 17.05 -2.37
CA ILE A 335 -22.36 16.29 -3.59
C ILE A 335 -23.35 17.08 -4.43
#